data_AF-A0A925MQG3-F1
#
_entry.id   AF-A0A925MQG3-F1
#
_cell.length_a   1.000
_cell.length_b   1.000
_cell.length_c   1.000
_cell.angle_alpha   90.00
_cell.angle_beta   90.00
_cell.angle_gamma   90.00
#
_symmetry.space_group_name_H-M   'P 1'
#
loop_
_entity.id
_entity.type
_entity.pdbx_description
1 polymer ?
#
loop_
_entity_poly.entity_id
_entity_poly.type
_entity_poly.pdbx_seq_one_letter_code
_entity_poly.pdbx_strand_id
1 'polypeptide(L)'
;MSALFGIFFTDHRPVERLELKRMSEKLAHRGHDAQGIWSDRQIGLGHRMLWSTPESLQERLPLCSSDSAFVITADARIDNRDELIKLLGLTNSSAATVADSHIILASYQKWGEGCASSTESAFAM
;
A
#
# COMPACT_ATOMS: atom_id res chain seq x y z
N MET A 1 -4.24 -11.42 -10.01
CA MET A 1 -3.57 -11.19 -8.71
C MET A 1 -2.70 -9.99 -8.88
N SER A 2 -2.79 -8.99 -8.01
CA SER A 2 -1.96 -7.78 -8.09
C SER A 2 -0.46 -8.10 -8.01
N ALA A 3 0.38 -7.10 -8.21
CA ALA A 3 1.82 -7.22 -7.98
C ALA A 3 2.35 -6.00 -7.23
N LEU A 4 3.26 -6.26 -6.31
CA LEU A 4 4.04 -5.26 -5.59
C LEU A 4 5.50 -5.38 -6.00
N PHE A 5 6.22 -4.27 -5.99
CA PHE A 5 7.65 -4.27 -6.24
C PHE A 5 8.33 -3.09 -5.56
N GLY A 6 9.60 -3.25 -5.24
CA GLY A 6 10.41 -2.19 -4.64
C GLY A 6 11.90 -2.38 -4.91
N ILE A 7 12.64 -1.28 -4.77
CA ILE A 7 14.09 -1.22 -4.85
C ILE A 7 14.58 -0.43 -3.64
N PHE A 8 15.63 -0.93 -2.99
CA PHE A 8 16.40 -0.20 -2.00
C PHE A 8 17.88 -0.34 -2.32
N PHE A 9 18.56 0.78 -2.51
CA PHE A 9 20.00 0.80 -2.71
C PHE A 9 20.73 1.13 -1.40
N THR A 10 21.61 0.23 -0.97
CA THR A 10 22.39 0.38 0.27
C THR A 10 23.60 1.30 0.11
N ASP A 11 24.04 1.54 -1.13
CA ASP A 11 25.14 2.42 -1.50
C ASP A 11 24.70 3.89 -1.68
N HIS A 12 23.48 4.23 -1.24
CA HIS A 12 22.88 5.56 -1.33
C HIS A 12 22.70 6.11 -2.76
N ARG A 13 22.90 5.31 -3.80
CA ARG A 13 22.60 5.77 -5.17
C ARG A 13 21.10 6.00 -5.32
N PRO A 14 20.68 7.04 -6.06
CA PRO A 14 19.26 7.29 -6.25
C PRO A 14 18.62 6.21 -7.12
N VAL A 15 17.38 5.84 -6.81
CA VAL A 15 16.54 5.00 -7.67
C VAL A 15 16.03 5.83 -8.82
N GLU A 16 16.30 5.39 -10.04
CA GLU A 16 15.76 6.05 -11.22
C GLU A 16 14.33 5.59 -11.47
N ARG A 17 13.45 6.54 -11.76
CA ARG A 17 12.05 6.23 -12.11
C ARG A 17 11.94 5.29 -13.31
N LEU A 18 12.94 5.25 -14.19
CA LEU A 18 12.99 4.34 -15.33
C LEU A 18 13.19 2.88 -14.90
N GLU A 19 13.95 2.60 -13.85
CA GLU A 19 14.13 1.25 -13.31
C GLU A 19 12.79 0.69 -12.79
N LEU A 20 12.06 1.51 -12.03
CA LEU A 20 10.72 1.16 -11.52
C LEU A 20 9.72 0.95 -12.65
N LYS A 21 9.76 1.76 -13.72
CA LYS A 21 8.90 1.57 -14.90
C LYS A 21 9.16 0.22 -15.57
N ARG A 22 10.44 -0.16 -15.76
CA ARG A 22 10.81 -1.46 -16.34
C ARG A 22 10.33 -2.63 -15.49
N MET A 23 10.37 -2.51 -14.16
CA MET A 23 9.79 -3.51 -13.25
C MET A 23 8.28 -3.61 -13.41
N SER A 24 7.60 -2.45 -13.44
CA SER A 24 6.15 -2.36 -13.65
C SER A 24 5.69 -3.05 -14.95
N GLU A 25 6.40 -2.79 -16.06
CA GLU A 25 6.10 -3.37 -17.37
C GLU A 25 6.22 -4.90 -17.37
N LYS A 26 7.25 -5.46 -16.73
CA LYS A 26 7.39 -6.93 -16.60
C LYS A 26 6.26 -7.55 -15.80
N LEU A 27 5.70 -6.81 -14.84
CA LEU A 27 4.60 -7.22 -13.98
C LEU A 27 3.21 -6.85 -14.54
N ALA A 28 3.14 -6.28 -15.74
CA ALA A 28 1.89 -5.76 -16.30
C ALA A 28 0.79 -6.82 -16.44
N HIS A 29 1.18 -8.08 -16.65
CA HIS A 29 0.27 -9.22 -16.77
C HIS A 29 -0.44 -9.61 -15.47
N ARG A 30 0.02 -9.12 -14.31
CA ARG A 30 -0.56 -9.45 -13.00
C ARG A 30 -1.75 -8.55 -12.62
N GLY A 31 -1.63 -7.26 -12.90
CA GLY A 31 -2.68 -6.28 -12.64
C GLY A 31 -2.78 -5.26 -13.76
N HIS A 32 -3.98 -5.10 -14.34
CA HIS A 32 -4.24 -4.22 -15.48
C HIS A 32 -5.11 -2.99 -15.13
N ASP A 33 -5.70 -2.95 -13.93
CA ASP A 33 -6.70 -1.94 -13.58
C ASP A 33 -6.07 -0.62 -13.14
N ALA A 34 -5.02 -0.69 -12.33
CA ALA A 34 -4.27 0.49 -11.92
C ALA A 34 -2.78 0.17 -11.77
N GLN A 35 -1.96 1.21 -11.77
CA GLN A 35 -0.54 1.12 -11.51
C GLN A 35 -0.06 2.40 -10.82
N GLY A 36 1.02 2.29 -10.07
CA GLY A 36 1.67 3.45 -9.49
C GLY A 36 3.11 3.15 -9.14
N ILE A 37 3.91 4.21 -9.12
CA ILE A 37 5.31 4.18 -8.69
C ILE A 37 5.59 5.41 -7.84
N TRP A 38 6.36 5.20 -6.79
CA TRP A 38 6.89 6.22 -5.90
C TRP A 38 8.39 5.99 -5.74
N SER A 39 9.15 7.07 -5.61
CA SER A 39 10.59 7.01 -5.38
C SER A 39 11.06 8.21 -4.60
N ASP A 40 11.91 7.99 -3.62
CA ASP A 40 12.67 9.03 -2.93
C ASP A 40 14.09 8.54 -2.65
N ARG A 41 15.08 9.33 -3.08
CA ARG A 41 16.51 9.02 -2.97
C ARG A 41 16.78 7.57 -3.41
N GLN A 42 17.26 6.74 -2.48
CA GLN A 42 17.70 5.37 -2.70
C GLN A 42 16.57 4.32 -2.58
N ILE A 43 15.31 4.76 -2.44
CA ILE A 43 14.15 3.88 -2.26
C ILE A 43 13.15 4.11 -3.40
N GLY A 44 12.60 3.02 -3.91
CA GLY A 44 11.50 3.02 -4.86
C GLY A 44 10.47 1.95 -4.53
N LEU A 45 9.19 2.29 -4.67
CA LEU A 45 8.06 1.38 -4.47
C LEU A 45 7.13 1.47 -5.67
N GLY A 46 6.41 0.39 -5.95
CA GLY A 46 5.38 0.41 -6.98
C GLY A 46 4.41 -0.75 -6.86
N HIS A 47 3.36 -0.64 -7.67
CA HIS A 47 2.27 -1.59 -7.66
C HIS A 47 1.62 -1.73 -9.05
N ARG A 48 1.01 -2.89 -9.27
CA ARG A 48 0.08 -3.21 -10.37
C ARG A 48 -1.19 -3.79 -9.76
N MET A 49 -2.31 -3.05 -9.81
CA MET A 49 -3.57 -3.47 -9.23
C MET A 49 -4.31 -4.44 -10.14
N LEU A 50 -4.89 -5.46 -9.52
CA LEU A 50 -6.11 -6.07 -10.01
C LEU A 50 -7.23 -5.77 -9.01
N TRP A 51 -8.30 -5.11 -9.44
CA TRP A 51 -9.44 -4.85 -8.59
C TRP A 51 -10.19 -6.16 -8.32
N SER A 52 -10.20 -6.58 -7.06
CA SER A 52 -10.82 -7.85 -6.63
C SER A 52 -11.93 -7.65 -5.59
N THR A 53 -11.99 -6.47 -4.96
CA THR A 53 -13.00 -6.10 -3.96
C THR A 53 -13.55 -4.70 -4.24
N PRO A 54 -14.75 -4.34 -3.77
CA PRO A 54 -15.28 -2.99 -3.91
C PRO A 54 -14.34 -1.90 -3.39
N GLU A 55 -13.54 -2.20 -2.37
CA GLU A 55 -12.68 -1.23 -1.69
C GLU A 55 -11.35 -1.06 -2.41
N SER A 56 -10.94 -2.07 -3.18
CA SER A 56 -9.79 -1.95 -4.09
C SER A 56 -10.01 -0.87 -5.17
N LEU A 57 -11.25 -0.47 -5.45
CA LEU A 57 -11.55 0.68 -6.33
C LEU A 57 -11.10 2.02 -5.75
N GLN A 58 -10.95 2.10 -4.42
CA GLN A 58 -10.50 3.29 -3.72
C GLN A 58 -8.97 3.31 -3.54
N GLU A 59 -8.28 2.24 -3.92
CA GLU A 59 -6.83 2.13 -3.74
C GLU A 59 -6.07 3.10 -4.65
N ARG A 60 -5.09 3.79 -4.04
CA ARG A 60 -4.13 4.65 -4.73
C ARG A 60 -2.74 4.37 -4.17
N LEU A 61 -2.07 3.41 -4.78
CA LEU A 61 -0.78 2.90 -4.34
C LEU A 61 0.36 3.28 -5.30
N PRO A 62 1.57 3.60 -4.80
CA PRO A 62 1.92 3.70 -3.39
C PRO A 62 1.24 4.90 -2.68
N LEU A 63 0.74 4.65 -1.47
CA LEU A 63 0.09 5.64 -0.61
C LEU A 63 1.13 6.30 0.29
N CYS A 64 1.16 7.63 0.31
CA CYS A 64 2.00 8.41 1.23
C CYS A 64 1.15 8.95 2.38
N SER A 65 1.69 8.93 3.60
CA SER A 65 1.06 9.58 4.75
C SER A 65 1.02 11.11 4.57
N SER A 66 0.12 11.78 5.29
CA SER A 66 -0.07 13.23 5.20
C SER A 66 1.18 14.04 5.61
N ASP A 67 1.97 13.51 6.54
CA ASP A 67 3.25 14.05 6.97
C ASP A 67 4.43 13.60 6.10
N SER A 68 4.17 12.79 5.05
CA SER A 68 5.18 12.18 4.17
C SER A 68 6.24 11.33 4.89
N ALA A 69 6.00 10.96 6.15
CA ALA A 69 6.92 10.13 6.92
C ALA A 69 6.86 8.64 6.55
N PHE A 70 5.72 8.19 6.01
CA PHE A 70 5.48 6.80 5.68
C PHE A 70 4.93 6.65 4.26
N VAL A 71 5.38 5.58 3.59
CA VAL A 71 4.89 5.19 2.26
C VAL A 71 4.61 3.71 2.25
N ILE A 72 3.47 3.32 1.69
CA ILE A 72 3.05 1.92 1.61
C ILE A 72 2.63 1.55 0.19
N THR A 73 2.96 0.33 -0.21
CA THR A 73 2.30 -0.41 -1.28
C THR A 73 1.82 -1.73 -0.68
N ALA A 74 0.65 -2.23 -1.05
CA ALA A 74 0.07 -3.43 -0.44
C ALA A 74 -0.86 -4.16 -1.42
N ASP A 75 -0.92 -5.49 -1.28
CA ASP A 75 -1.95 -6.35 -1.87
C ASP A 75 -2.59 -7.08 -0.70
N ALA A 76 -3.56 -6.41 -0.07
CA ALA A 76 -4.14 -6.84 1.19
C ALA A 76 -5.66 -6.89 1.06
N ARG A 77 -6.24 -7.77 1.86
CA ARG A 77 -7.67 -7.79 2.16
C ARG A 77 -7.80 -7.88 3.67
N ILE A 78 -8.45 -6.90 4.27
CA ILE A 78 -8.69 -6.91 5.71
C ILE A 78 -10.11 -7.42 5.96
N ASP A 79 -10.29 -8.37 6.87
CA ASP A 79 -11.62 -8.89 7.18
C ASP A 79 -12.28 -8.14 8.35
N ASN A 80 -11.53 -7.77 9.40
CA ASN A 80 -12.03 -7.04 10.58
C ASN A 80 -12.04 -5.51 10.39
N ARG A 81 -12.41 -5.02 9.20
CA ARG A 81 -12.31 -3.60 8.80
C ARG A 81 -13.12 -2.67 9.69
N ASP A 82 -14.37 -3.02 9.98
CA ASP A 82 -15.27 -2.18 10.78
C ASP A 82 -14.74 -1.95 12.20
N GLU A 83 -14.11 -2.97 12.78
CA GLU A 83 -13.49 -2.88 14.11
C GLU A 83 -12.26 -1.97 14.06
N LEU A 84 -11.37 -2.19 13.09
CA LEU A 84 -10.16 -1.39 12.93
C LEU A 84 -10.47 0.08 12.63
N ILE A 85 -11.44 0.37 11.75
CA ILE A 85 -11.87 1.75 11.45
C ILE A 85 -12.34 2.46 12.73
N LYS A 86 -13.08 1.78 13.61
CA LYS A 86 -13.49 2.30 14.91
C LYS A 86 -12.30 2.52 15.84
N LEU A 87 -11.42 1.52 15.97
CA LEU A 87 -10.23 1.60 16.82
C LEU A 87 -9.26 2.70 16.36
N LEU A 88 -9.18 2.97 15.06
CA LEU A 88 -8.33 3.98 14.46
C LEU A 88 -8.97 5.36 14.42
N GLY A 89 -10.27 5.49 14.73
CA GLY A 89 -10.98 6.77 14.68
C GLY A 89 -11.19 7.30 13.27
N LEU A 90 -11.24 6.43 12.25
CA LEU A 90 -11.50 6.77 10.86
C LEU A 90 -13.00 7.03 10.58
N THR A 91 -13.75 7.44 11.61
CA THR A 91 -15.23 7.45 11.69
C THR A 91 -15.91 8.46 10.76
N ASN A 92 -15.15 9.39 10.17
CA ASN A 92 -15.67 10.33 9.17
C ASN A 92 -15.72 9.75 7.75
N SER A 93 -15.38 8.47 7.59
CA SER A 93 -15.41 7.76 6.31
C SER A 93 -16.20 6.47 6.44
N SER A 94 -17.06 6.18 5.47
CA SER A 94 -17.75 4.87 5.41
C SER A 94 -16.72 3.77 5.17
N ALA A 95 -16.90 2.58 5.76
CA ALA A 95 -16.01 1.45 5.53
C ALA A 95 -15.87 1.11 4.04
N ALA A 96 -16.92 1.32 3.24
CA ALA A 96 -16.87 1.14 1.78
C ALA A 96 -15.95 2.14 1.04
N THR A 97 -15.55 3.23 1.72
CA THR A 97 -14.73 4.32 1.14
C THR A 97 -13.29 4.31 1.60
N VAL A 98 -12.95 3.54 2.64
CA VAL A 98 -11.59 3.46 3.18
C VAL A 98 -10.87 2.29 2.54
N ALA A 99 -9.84 2.56 1.73
CA ALA A 99 -9.04 1.50 1.14
C ALA A 99 -8.23 0.74 2.21
N ASP A 100 -7.91 -0.54 2.00
CA ASP A 100 -7.22 -1.36 2.99
C ASP A 100 -5.85 -0.79 3.32
N SER A 101 -5.13 -0.25 2.33
CA SER A 101 -3.85 0.45 2.55
C SER A 101 -3.93 1.62 3.53
N HIS A 102 -5.07 2.32 3.61
CA HIS A 102 -5.26 3.40 4.57
C HIS A 102 -5.42 2.85 5.99
N ILE A 103 -6.15 1.75 6.16
CA ILE A 103 -6.31 1.08 7.45
C ILE A 103 -4.95 0.58 7.92
N ILE A 104 -4.16 -0.03 7.04
CA ILE A 104 -2.81 -0.49 7.34
C ILE A 104 -1.93 0.68 7.78
N LEU A 105 -1.86 1.73 6.98
CA LEU A 105 -0.97 2.86 7.24
C LEU A 105 -1.33 3.54 8.57
N ALA A 106 -2.62 3.74 8.84
CA ALA A 106 -3.11 4.29 10.10
C ALA A 106 -2.81 3.36 11.29
N SER A 107 -2.92 2.04 11.10
CA SER A 107 -2.55 1.05 12.13
C SER A 107 -1.08 1.10 12.47
N TYR A 108 -0.21 1.19 11.45
CA TYR A 108 1.24 1.33 11.65
C TYR A 108 1.58 2.66 12.32
N GLN A 109 0.93 3.76 11.94
CA GLN A 109 1.12 5.05 12.61
C GLN A 109 0.71 5.02 14.09
N LYS A 110 -0.33 4.26 14.45
CA LYS A 110 -0.84 4.18 15.82
C LYS A 110 -0.07 3.20 16.69
N TRP A 111 0.27 2.04 16.16
CA TRP A 111 0.79 0.90 16.93
C TRP A 111 2.21 0.47 16.52
N GLY A 112 2.80 1.10 15.51
CA GLY A 112 4.13 0.75 14.99
C GLY A 112 4.19 -0.69 14.49
N GLU A 113 5.32 -1.35 14.74
CA GLU A 113 5.57 -2.76 14.38
C GLU A 113 4.53 -3.74 14.96
N GLY A 114 3.84 -3.36 16.05
CA GLY A 114 2.79 -4.17 16.66
C GLY A 114 1.48 -4.21 15.87
N CYS A 115 1.32 -3.42 14.80
CA CYS A 115 0.04 -3.26 14.11
C CYS A 115 -0.52 -4.57 13.49
N ALA A 116 0.36 -5.49 13.09
CA ALA A 116 -0.02 -6.77 12.51
C ALA A 116 -0.73 -7.70 13.51
N SER A 117 -0.50 -7.50 14.82
CA SER A 117 -1.13 -8.34 15.86
C SER A 117 -2.59 -7.98 16.12
N SER A 118 -3.03 -6.78 15.72
CA SER A 118 -4.40 -6.28 15.90
C SER A 118 -5.30 -6.56 14.68
N THR A 119 -4.73 -7.12 13.63
CA THR A 119 -5.37 -7.38 12.34
C THR A 119 -5.41 -8.89 12.16
N GLU A 120 -6.55 -9.54 12.42
CA GLU A 120 -6.66 -11.00 12.28
C GLU A 120 -6.64 -11.50 10.81
N SER A 121 -6.17 -10.68 9.86
CA SER A 121 -6.16 -11.03 8.43
C SER A 121 -4.81 -10.71 7.78
N ALA A 122 -4.43 -11.58 6.84
CA ALA A 122 -3.08 -11.75 6.31
C ALA A 122 -2.50 -10.48 5.67
N PHE A 123 -1.33 -10.07 6.18
CA PHE A 123 -0.48 -9.09 5.52
C PHE A 123 0.46 -9.76 4.53
N ALA A 124 0.46 -9.29 3.30
CA ALA A 124 1.64 -9.36 2.43
C ALA A 124 2.22 -7.94 2.34
N MET A 125 3.43 -7.76 2.88
CA MET A 125 4.29 -6.60 2.63
C MET A 125 5.23 -6.88 1.46
#